data_AF-A0AAQ0RYA3-F1
#
_entry.id   AF-A0AAQ0RYA3-F1
#
_cell.length_a   1.000
_cell.length_b   1.000
_cell.length_c   1.000
_cell.angle_alpha   90.00
_cell.angle_beta   90.00
_cell.angle_gamma   90.00
#
_symmetry.space_group_name_H-M   'P 1'
#
loop_
_entity.id
_entity.type
_entity.pdbx_description
1 polymer ?
#
loop_
_entity_poly.entity_id
_entity_poly.type
_entity_poly.pdbx_seq_one_letter_code
_entity_poly.pdbx_strand_id
1 'polypeptide(L)' 'MNHRRIAHQILARLPTNVNNVSTVYINSLIKKYTRKEKEFNEIKRIINQNKKHKSKEVMTYGKIKRTSN' A
#
# COMPACT_ATOMS: atom_id res chain seq x y z
N MET A 1 3.89 -15.73 11.24
CA MET A 1 4.39 -14.82 10.18
C MET A 1 3.97 -13.40 10.52
N ASN A 2 4.87 -12.40 10.42
CA ASN A 2 4.53 -11.01 10.73
C ASN A 2 4.10 -10.27 9.44
N HIS A 3 2.80 -10.29 9.15
CA HIS A 3 2.23 -9.74 7.92
C HIS A 3 2.50 -8.24 7.73
N ARG A 4 2.50 -7.45 8.82
CA ARG A 4 2.80 -6.00 8.77
C ARG A 4 4.25 -5.74 8.35
N ARG A 5 5.20 -6.46 8.95
CA ARG A 5 6.62 -6.33 8.59
C ARG A 5 6.86 -6.66 7.12
N ILE A 6 6.26 -7.74 6.63
CA ILE A 6 6.39 -8.16 5.22
C ILE A 6 5.74 -7.14 4.28
N ALA A 7 4.54 -6.65 4.62
CA ALA A 7 3.88 -5.59 3.85
C ALA A 7 4.77 -4.33 3.75
N HIS A 8 5.35 -3.87 4.87
CA HIS A 8 6.26 -2.72 4.86
C HIS A 8 7.53 -2.97 4.06
N GLN A 9 8.10 -4.18 4.12
CA GLN A 9 9.25 -4.56 3.28
C GLN A 9 8.90 -4.55 1.79
N ILE A 10 7.71 -5.02 1.41
CA ILE A 10 7.23 -4.96 0.02
C ILE A 10 7.10 -3.49 -0.40
N LEU A 11 6.46 -2.65 0.41
CA LEU A 11 6.28 -1.22 0.13
C LEU A 11 7.62 -0.48 0.01
N ALA A 12 8.60 -0.77 0.88
CA ALA A 12 9.92 -0.15 0.87
C ALA A 12 10.78 -0.55 -0.34
N ARG A 13 10.51 -1.70 -0.96
CA ARG A 13 11.20 -2.16 -2.18
C ARG A 13 10.59 -1.61 -3.46
N LEU A 14 9.46 -0.90 -3.40
CA LEU A 14 8.86 -0.34 -4.61
C LEU A 14 9.69 0.86 -5.09
N PRO A 15 10.11 0.89 -6.36
CA PRO A 15 10.92 1.98 -6.92
C PRO A 15 10.08 3.23 -7.20
N THR A 16 8.75 3.12 -7.14
CA THR A 16 7.80 4.19 -7.46
C THR A 16 6.76 4.32 -6.35
N ASN A 17 5.94 5.38 -6.42
CA ASN A 17 4.82 5.53 -5.52
C ASN A 17 3.91 4.29 -5.59
N VAL A 18 3.60 3.73 -4.42
CA VAL A 18 2.73 2.56 -4.22
C VAL A 18 1.41 2.66 -5.00
N ASN A 19 0.92 3.89 -5.21
CA ASN A 19 -0.25 4.23 -6.02
C ASN A 19 -0.12 3.83 -7.49
N ASN A 20 1.05 4.01 -8.08
CA ASN A 20 1.34 3.73 -9.49
C ASN A 20 1.76 2.29 -9.74
N VAL A 21 1.83 1.46 -8.70
CA VAL A 21 2.19 0.05 -8.84
C VAL A 21 0.93 -0.77 -9.13
N SER A 22 1.01 -1.60 -10.19
CA SER A 22 -0.07 -2.48 -10.60
C SER A 22 -0.36 -3.55 -9.53
N THR A 23 -1.63 -3.91 -9.40
CA THR A 23 -2.08 -4.96 -8.47
C THR A 23 -1.47 -6.32 -8.81
N VAL A 24 -1.28 -6.61 -10.10
CA VAL A 24 -0.62 -7.84 -10.59
C VAL A 24 0.82 -7.93 -10.07
N TYR A 25 1.59 -6.83 -10.15
CA TYR A 25 2.96 -6.80 -9.65
C TYR A 25 3.01 -6.97 -8.12
N ILE A 26 2.14 -6.28 -7.39
CA ILE A 26 2.04 -6.42 -5.93
C ILE A 26 1.70 -7.87 -5.56
N ASN A 27 0.72 -8.49 -6.23
CA ASN A 27 0.35 -9.89 -5.99
C ASN A 27 1.55 -10.83 -6.22
N SER A 28 2.31 -10.62 -7.30
CA SER A 28 3.53 -11.40 -7.58
C SER A 28 4.59 -11.22 -6.50
N LEU A 29 4.76 -10.01 -5.95
CA LEU A 29 5.66 -9.78 -4.82
C LEU A 29 5.19 -10.49 -3.55
N ILE A 30 3.89 -10.45 -3.22
CA ILE A 30 3.34 -11.15 -2.05
C ILE A 30 3.54 -12.67 -2.17
N LYS A 31 3.34 -13.24 -3.37
CA LYS A 31 3.55 -14.68 -3.64
C LYS A 31 4.98 -15.15 -3.38
N LYS A 32 5.98 -14.26 -3.39
CA LYS A 32 7.36 -14.59 -3.01
C LYS A 32 7.53 -14.86 -1.51
N TYR A 33 6.64 -14.34 -0.67
CA TYR A 33 6.71 -14.49 0.79
C TYR A 33 5.76 -15.54 1.34
N THR A 34 4.65 -15.81 0.67
CA THR A 34 3.70 -16.84 1.11
C THR A 34 2.94 -17.47 -0.06
N ARG A 35 2.68 -18.77 0.08
CA ARG A 35 1.77 -19.55 -0.78
C ARG A 35 0.42 -19.82 -0.12
N LYS A 36 0.25 -19.47 1.16
CA LYS A 36 -1.01 -19.67 1.90
C LYS A 36 -1.96 -18.51 1.60
N GLU A 37 -3.18 -18.85 1.20
CA GLU A 37 -4.18 -17.86 0.80
C GLU A 37 -4.52 -16.86 1.92
N LYS A 38 -4.66 -17.36 3.16
CA LYS A 38 -4.95 -16.51 4.33
C LYS A 38 -3.86 -15.45 4.54
N GLU A 39 -2.59 -15.84 4.50
CA GLU A 39 -1.46 -14.93 4.68
C GLU A 39 -1.32 -13.96 3.51
N PHE A 40 -1.58 -14.44 2.29
CA PHE A 40 -1.59 -13.62 1.08
C PHE A 40 -2.63 -12.50 1.18
N ASN A 41 -3.85 -12.84 1.57
CA ASN A 41 -4.95 -11.88 1.70
C ASN A 41 -4.69 -10.86 2.82
N GLU A 42 -4.10 -11.29 3.94
CA GLU A 42 -3.74 -10.40 5.04
C GLU A 42 -2.70 -9.34 4.61
N ILE A 43 -1.63 -9.77 3.92
CA ILE A 43 -0.59 -8.85 3.41
C ILE A 43 -1.19 -7.89 2.37
N LYS A 44 -1.99 -8.41 1.43
CA LYS A 44 -2.65 -7.59 0.41
C LYS A 44 -3.54 -6.52 1.03
N ARG A 45 -4.28 -6.86 2.10
CA ARG A 45 -5.12 -5.92 2.85
C ARG A 45 -4.29 -4.79 3.47
N ILE A 46 -3.17 -5.11 4.13
CA ILE A 46 -2.29 -4.12 4.77
C ILE A 46 -1.67 -3.18 3.72
N ILE A 47 -1.22 -3.73 2.58
CA ILE A 47 -0.68 -2.93 1.47
C ILE A 47 -1.75 -1.98 0.92
N ASN A 48 -2.97 -2.46 0.70
CA ASN A 48 -4.08 -1.63 0.22
C ASN A 48 -4.50 -0.53 1.22
N GLN A 49 -4.44 -0.81 2.53
CA GLN A 49 -4.69 0.20 3.57
C GLN A 49 -3.64 1.31 3.52
N ASN A 50 -2.36 0.96 3.40
CA ASN A 50 -1.25 1.92 3.24
C ASN A 50 -1.39 2.74 1.95
N LYS A 51 -1.82 2.11 0.86
CA LYS A 51 -2.10 2.75 -0.42
C LYS A 51 -3.20 3.82 -0.28
N LYS A 52 -4.31 3.51 0.41
CA LYS A 52 -5.40 4.46 0.69
C LYS A 52 -5.00 5.60 1.64
N HIS A 53 -4.18 5.32 2.66
CA HIS A 53 -3.75 6.34 3.62
C HIS A 53 -2.81 7.37 3.01
N LYS A 54 -1.81 6.95 2.21
CA LYS A 54 -0.90 7.89 1.54
C LYS A 54 -1.61 8.82 0.56
N SER A 55 -2.66 8.36 -0.12
CA SER A 55 -3.43 9.22 -1.04
C SER A 55 -4.14 10.39 -0.37
N LYS A 56 -4.46 10.29 0.94
CA LYS A 56 -5.04 11.42 1.69
C LYS A 56 -4.00 12.49 2.03
N GLU A 57 -2.73 12.11 2.20
CA GLU A 57 -1.64 13.04 2.52
C GLU A 57 -1.09 13.77 1.27
N VAL A 58 -1.42 13.30 0.06
CA VAL A 58 -0.95 13.92 -1.20
C VAL A 58 -1.93 14.97 -1.75
N MET A 59 -3.10 15.18 -1.13
CA MET A 59 -4.08 16.21 -1.52
C MET A 59 -4.03 17.49 -0.66
N THR A 60 -2.85 17.88 -0.18
CA THR A 60 -2.60 19.22 0.42
C THR A 60 -1.49 19.99 -0.28
N TYR A 61 -1.20 19.70 -1.54
CA TYR A 61 -0.39 20.56 -2.42
C TYR A 61 -1.25 21.18 -3.54
N GLY A 62 -2.27 21.98 -3.18
CA GLY A 62 -2.91 22.85 -4.18
C GLY A 62 -4.30 23.41 -3.92
N LYS A 63 -5.03 23.04 -2.85
CA LYS A 63 -6.31 23.69 -2.52
C LYS A 63 -6.50 23.88 -1.03
N ILE A 64 -6.05 25.04 -0.54
CA ILE A 64 -6.57 25.63 0.69
C ILE A 64 -8.01 26.04 0.39
N LYS A 65 -8.98 25.18 0.70
CA LYS A 65 -10.35 25.65 0.92
C LYS A 65 -10.40 26.21 2.33
N ARG A 66 -10.29 27.53 2.47
CA ARG A 66 -10.75 28.22 3.68
C ARG A 66 -12.25 28.00 3.76
N THR A 67 -12.71 27.26 4.76
CA THR A 67 -14.09 27.37 5.22
C THR A 67 -14.20 28.73 5.90
N SER A 68 -14.85 29.69 5.25
CA SER A 68 -15.38 30.86 5.95
C SER A 68 -16.55 30.40 6.81
N ASN A 69 -16.51 30.71 8.10
CA ASN A 69 -17.72 30.81 8.93
C ASN A 69 -18.55 32.02 8.49
#